data_AF-A0A7Y0FIZ6-F1
#
_entry.id   AF-A0A7Y0FIZ6-F1
#
_cell.length_a   1.000
_cell.length_b   1.000
_cell.length_c   1.000
_cell.angle_alpha   90.00
_cell.angle_beta   90.00
_cell.angle_gamma   90.00
#
_symmetry.space_group_name_H-M   'P 1'
#
loop_
_entity.id
_entity.type
_entity.pdbx_description
1 polymer ?
#
loop_
_entity_poly.entity_id
_entity_poly.type
_entity_poly.pdbx_seq_one_letter_code
_entity_poly.pdbx_strand_id
1 'polypeptide(L)'
;MQNPTTPGVSVEEITRLPNSVSLIDTAIPVFIGYTELTPADHTEPLNISSLLEYEKYFGKAKKENIRLKDTEDKGVELIAPEVQFLMYYSLQVYFANGGGPCQIFSVGNYTSGQVELAALSTGLELIEDSDEPRLILFPDAVSLSEADFYTIYNQAIAKVESGGRNWFVIVDTFYGNSVTQSNNLNTLANLRNNVALTTYAAAYFPHLTTILNYTFDETETLIQHTGLQRQGQTTADLYAGEIAALDELKSLASEEIIGGSADPFVLADLLGQAIAIAEEISETADEAGDAKGNLIHAIEEANAVLEAIYDGTIDDFVIPDNLEDTPVFSEEFDTLKTAILAVKDEVGAANGKTLKSLESSDSVLYHQIRKEIASLKVVLPPSSAMAGVYGRIDSTRGVWKAPANVSLNFVVSPTEKVSDSEQSDMNVNDAGSINAIRTFTGKGTLVWGARTLNAKEKTEDHQENIWRYINVRRYYDMIELSIRKALADGKFINQPNIPYTWLRAKTMIENFLNQQWIDGGLAGSTPEEAYNVEVSGDKDKSKTMNVTVKIALVRPAEFIVLNFSHKL
;
A
#
# COMPACT_ATOMS: atom_id res chain seq x y z
N MET A 1 -58.01 19.31 -4.86
CA MET A 1 -59.00 20.29 -5.37
C MET A 1 -60.33 20.01 -4.70
N GLN A 2 -60.75 20.85 -3.75
CA GLN A 2 -62.13 20.82 -3.24
C GLN A 2 -62.95 21.90 -3.96
N ASN A 3 -64.15 21.51 -4.41
CA ASN A 3 -65.13 22.40 -5.03
C ASN A 3 -65.69 23.38 -4.00
N PRO A 4 -65.62 24.71 -4.21
CA PRO A 4 -66.26 25.67 -3.33
C PRO A 4 -67.75 25.78 -3.70
N THR A 5 -68.62 25.12 -2.94
CA THR A 5 -70.09 25.14 -3.17
C THR A 5 -70.85 26.11 -2.26
N THR A 6 -70.17 26.96 -1.49
CA THR A 6 -70.83 27.99 -0.66
C THR A 6 -70.01 29.28 -0.58
N PRO A 7 -70.66 30.46 -0.55
CA PRO A 7 -69.97 31.73 -0.28
C PRO A 7 -69.48 31.76 1.18
N GLY A 8 -68.16 31.84 1.37
CA GLY A 8 -67.50 31.93 2.67
C GLY A 8 -65.99 32.16 2.52
N VAL A 9 -65.29 32.54 3.60
CA VAL A 9 -63.83 32.64 3.63
C VAL A 9 -63.26 31.32 4.14
N SER A 10 -62.55 30.58 3.29
CA SER A 10 -61.77 29.41 3.69
C SER A 10 -60.33 29.81 3.97
N VAL A 11 -59.81 29.43 5.14
CA VAL A 11 -58.39 29.56 5.47
C VAL A 11 -57.75 28.21 5.21
N GLU A 12 -56.82 28.16 4.25
CA GLU A 12 -55.97 27.01 3.99
C GLU A 12 -54.59 27.32 4.56
N GLU A 13 -54.14 26.51 5.51
CA GLU A 13 -52.79 26.61 6.05
C GLU A 13 -51.83 25.93 5.06
N ILE A 14 -51.30 26.73 4.12
CA ILE A 14 -50.27 26.26 3.20
C ILE A 14 -48.94 26.27 3.96
N THR A 15 -48.52 25.12 4.50
CA THR A 15 -47.19 24.95 5.08
C THR A 15 -46.14 25.13 3.98
N ARG A 16 -45.55 26.32 3.90
CA ARG A 16 -44.35 26.56 3.09
C ARG A 16 -43.15 26.38 4.01
N LEU A 17 -42.50 25.23 3.94
CA LEU A 17 -41.16 25.09 4.51
C LEU A 17 -40.27 26.18 3.89
N PRO A 18 -39.46 26.89 4.69
CA PRO A 18 -38.53 27.87 4.15
C PRO A 18 -37.52 27.17 3.23
N ASN A 19 -37.13 27.83 2.14
CA ASN A 19 -36.04 27.35 1.29
C ASN A 19 -34.77 27.28 2.14
N SER A 20 -34.03 26.17 2.09
CA SER A 20 -32.80 25.95 2.85
C SER A 20 -31.70 25.42 1.94
N VAL A 21 -30.45 25.70 2.29
CA VAL A 21 -29.28 25.11 1.66
C VAL A 21 -28.91 23.85 2.46
N SER A 22 -28.82 22.71 1.78
CA SER A 22 -28.33 21.47 2.38
C SER A 22 -26.83 21.31 2.08
N LEU A 23 -26.09 20.74 3.03
CA LEU A 23 -24.70 20.34 2.82
C LEU A 23 -24.64 19.16 1.84
N ILE A 24 -23.55 19.11 1.07
CA ILE A 24 -23.28 18.06 0.10
C ILE A 24 -22.08 17.26 0.57
N ASP A 25 -22.13 15.94 0.40
CA ASP A 25 -21.04 15.05 0.75
C ASP A 25 -19.81 15.32 -0.15
N THR A 26 -18.67 15.58 0.48
CA THR A 26 -17.40 15.96 -0.18
C THR A 26 -16.41 14.83 -0.34
N ALA A 27 -16.70 13.68 0.27
CA ALA A 27 -15.81 12.53 0.35
C ALA A 27 -16.51 11.27 -0.16
N ILE A 28 -17.03 11.32 -1.39
CA ILE A 28 -17.52 10.13 -2.09
C ILE A 28 -16.39 9.66 -3.03
N PRO A 29 -15.61 8.63 -2.65
CA PRO A 29 -14.53 8.15 -3.49
C PRO A 29 -15.04 7.28 -4.63
N VAL A 30 -14.40 7.41 -5.77
CA VAL A 30 -14.49 6.51 -6.92
C VAL A 30 -13.18 5.76 -7.03
N PHE A 31 -13.24 4.47 -6.73
CA PHE A 31 -12.10 3.56 -6.86
C PHE A 31 -12.09 2.96 -8.26
N ILE A 32 -11.01 3.19 -9.02
CA ILE A 32 -10.84 2.68 -10.38
C ILE A 32 -9.72 1.64 -10.37
N GLY A 33 -10.04 0.40 -10.74
CA GLY A 33 -9.06 -0.69 -10.75
C GLY A 33 -9.68 -2.06 -10.99
N TYR A 34 -8.91 -3.11 -10.72
CA TYR A 34 -9.24 -4.49 -11.04
C TYR A 34 -9.92 -5.19 -9.87
N THR A 35 -10.88 -6.06 -10.18
CA THR A 35 -11.64 -6.83 -9.19
C THR A 35 -11.63 -8.32 -9.50
N GLU A 36 -11.99 -9.20 -8.58
CA GLU A 36 -12.06 -10.64 -8.88
C GLU A 36 -13.19 -10.93 -9.88
N LEU A 37 -14.35 -10.35 -9.60
CA LEU A 37 -15.55 -10.47 -10.40
C LEU A 37 -15.83 -9.12 -11.07
N THR A 38 -16.10 -9.15 -12.37
CA THR A 38 -16.63 -8.00 -13.10
C THR A 38 -18.12 -8.23 -13.26
N PRO A 39 -19.00 -7.44 -12.62
CA PRO A 39 -20.43 -7.55 -12.81
C PRO A 39 -20.76 -7.44 -14.31
N ALA A 40 -21.33 -8.50 -14.89
CA ALA A 40 -21.90 -8.41 -16.23
C ALA A 40 -23.00 -7.34 -16.18
N ASP A 41 -23.01 -6.44 -17.17
CA ASP A 41 -24.03 -5.38 -17.37
C ASP A 41 -23.77 -4.00 -16.72
N HIS A 42 -22.63 -3.76 -16.07
CA HIS A 42 -22.31 -2.43 -15.54
C HIS A 42 -21.28 -1.68 -16.39
N THR A 43 -21.73 -0.62 -17.08
CA THR A 43 -20.88 0.36 -17.77
C THR A 43 -20.57 1.60 -16.94
N GLU A 44 -21.13 1.68 -15.73
CA GLU A 44 -21.04 2.82 -14.81
C GLU A 44 -20.49 2.38 -13.45
N PRO A 45 -19.88 3.31 -12.66
CA PRO A 45 -19.44 3.02 -11.30
C PRO A 45 -20.59 2.50 -10.42
N LEU A 46 -20.39 1.37 -9.74
CA LEU A 46 -21.38 0.82 -8.82
C LEU A 46 -21.22 1.41 -7.42
N ASN A 47 -22.31 1.91 -6.85
CA ASN A 47 -22.32 2.37 -5.46
C ASN A 47 -22.29 1.18 -4.51
N ILE A 48 -21.40 1.24 -3.52
CA ILE A 48 -21.35 0.31 -2.40
C ILE A 48 -21.34 1.08 -1.07
N SER A 49 -21.92 0.47 -0.06
CA SER A 49 -22.01 1.04 1.30
C SER A 49 -21.13 0.32 2.32
N SER A 50 -20.64 -0.87 1.99
CA SER A 50 -19.85 -1.70 2.90
C SER A 50 -18.92 -2.67 2.16
N LEU A 51 -17.93 -3.19 2.87
CA LEU A 51 -17.04 -4.23 2.35
C LEU A 51 -17.80 -5.53 2.03
N LEU A 52 -18.85 -5.87 2.78
CA LEU A 52 -19.67 -7.05 2.49
C LEU A 52 -20.39 -6.94 1.15
N GLU A 53 -20.86 -5.73 0.83
CA GLU A 53 -21.47 -5.44 -0.46
C GLU A 53 -20.43 -5.50 -1.60
N TYR A 54 -19.21 -4.99 -1.35
CA TYR A 54 -18.10 -5.17 -2.28
C TYR A 54 -17.85 -6.65 -2.58
N GLU A 55 -17.67 -7.49 -1.56
CA GLU A 55 -17.37 -8.91 -1.74
C GLU A 55 -18.45 -9.65 -2.54
N LYS A 56 -19.70 -9.25 -2.35
CA LYS A 56 -20.83 -9.82 -3.09
C LYS A 56 -20.78 -9.52 -4.59
N TYR A 57 -20.39 -8.30 -4.97
CA TYR A 57 -20.42 -7.86 -6.38
C TYR A 57 -19.09 -8.05 -7.10
N PHE A 58 -17.98 -7.86 -6.39
CA PHE A 58 -16.62 -7.75 -6.97
C PHE A 58 -15.66 -8.84 -6.50
N GLY A 59 -16.05 -9.65 -5.50
CA GLY A 59 -15.23 -10.72 -4.94
C GLY A 59 -14.14 -10.23 -3.97
N LYS A 60 -13.07 -11.01 -3.85
CA LYS A 60 -11.99 -10.84 -2.85
C LYS A 60 -10.65 -10.57 -3.52
N ALA A 61 -9.58 -10.50 -2.73
CA ALA A 61 -8.22 -10.39 -3.26
C ALA A 61 -7.84 -11.55 -4.17
N LYS A 62 -6.97 -11.27 -5.16
CA LYS A 62 -6.29 -12.29 -5.93
C LYS A 62 -5.51 -13.19 -4.97
N LYS A 63 -5.61 -14.50 -5.21
CA LYS A 63 -4.78 -15.50 -4.54
C LYS A 63 -3.40 -15.50 -5.19
N GLU A 64 -2.38 -15.18 -4.42
CA GLU A 64 -1.00 -15.16 -4.88
C GLU A 64 -0.36 -16.56 -4.82
N ASN A 65 0.68 -16.74 -5.64
CA ASN A 65 1.46 -17.98 -5.65
C ASN A 65 2.46 -17.99 -4.50
N ILE A 66 2.67 -19.15 -3.89
CA ILE A 66 3.64 -19.32 -2.81
C ILE A 66 5.02 -19.54 -3.42
N ARG A 67 5.97 -18.65 -3.09
CA ARG A 67 7.38 -18.76 -3.46
C ARG A 67 8.23 -18.78 -2.20
N LEU A 68 9.00 -19.83 -2.01
CA LEU A 68 9.86 -20.05 -0.85
C LEU A 68 11.32 -20.06 -1.28
N LYS A 69 12.19 -19.69 -0.36
CA LYS A 69 13.64 -19.88 -0.48
C LYS A 69 14.21 -20.38 0.83
N ASP A 70 15.14 -21.32 0.77
CA ASP A 70 15.94 -21.65 1.94
C ASP A 70 16.99 -20.55 2.18
N THR A 71 17.18 -20.19 3.44
CA THR A 71 18.15 -19.18 3.87
C THR A 71 18.93 -19.73 5.05
N GLU A 72 20.26 -19.67 4.93
CA GLU A 72 21.21 -20.06 5.97
C GLU A 72 20.81 -19.44 7.32
N ASP A 73 20.90 -20.22 8.41
CA ASP A 73 20.51 -19.91 9.79
C ASP A 73 19.01 -19.63 10.04
N LYS A 74 18.20 -19.47 9.00
CA LYS A 74 16.78 -19.11 9.12
C LYS A 74 15.82 -20.20 8.64
N GLY A 75 16.31 -21.14 7.85
CA GLY A 75 15.50 -22.16 7.19
C GLY A 75 14.66 -21.56 6.06
N VAL A 76 13.40 -22.00 5.97
CA VAL A 76 12.47 -21.61 4.91
C VAL A 76 11.99 -20.17 5.09
N GLU A 77 12.27 -19.29 4.13
CA GLU A 77 11.74 -17.93 4.04
C GLU A 77 10.72 -17.80 2.90
N LEU A 78 9.60 -17.12 3.15
CA LEU A 78 8.63 -16.77 2.10
C LEU A 78 9.13 -15.54 1.34
N ILE A 79 9.19 -15.65 0.01
CA ILE A 79 9.44 -14.51 -0.88
C ILE A 79 8.15 -13.72 -1.02
N ALA A 80 8.21 -12.42 -0.74
CA ALA A 80 7.05 -11.54 -0.86
C ALA A 80 6.50 -11.57 -2.31
N PRO A 81 5.17 -11.75 -2.49
CA PRO A 81 4.59 -11.78 -3.82
C PRO A 81 4.60 -10.39 -4.45
N GLU A 82 4.85 -10.33 -5.76
CA GLU A 82 4.72 -9.13 -6.57
C GLU A 82 3.24 -8.86 -6.85
N VAL A 83 2.56 -8.27 -5.87
CA VAL A 83 1.11 -8.05 -5.95
C VAL A 83 0.79 -6.93 -6.92
N GLN A 84 -0.09 -7.25 -7.86
CA GLN A 84 -0.53 -6.33 -8.90
C GLN A 84 -1.91 -5.73 -8.64
N PHE A 85 -2.77 -6.43 -7.91
CA PHE A 85 -4.15 -6.00 -7.68
C PHE A 85 -4.38 -5.74 -6.19
N LEU A 86 -4.37 -4.46 -5.82
CA LEU A 86 -4.45 -3.95 -4.46
C LEU A 86 -5.84 -3.40 -4.10
N MET A 87 -6.77 -3.32 -5.05
CA MET A 87 -8.13 -2.82 -4.85
C MET A 87 -8.85 -3.37 -3.61
N TYR A 88 -8.90 -4.69 -3.42
CA TYR A 88 -9.59 -5.30 -2.27
C TYR A 88 -8.97 -4.89 -0.93
N TYR A 89 -7.65 -5.00 -0.81
CA TYR A 89 -6.92 -4.60 0.41
C TYR A 89 -7.06 -3.10 0.69
N SER A 90 -7.07 -2.29 -0.37
CA SER A 90 -7.27 -0.85 -0.30
C SER A 90 -8.64 -0.47 0.26
N LEU A 91 -9.69 -1.20 -0.13
CA LEU A 91 -11.04 -0.99 0.43
C LEU A 91 -11.14 -1.43 1.89
N GLN A 92 -10.45 -2.51 2.30
CA GLN A 92 -10.39 -2.91 3.71
C GLN A 92 -9.83 -1.77 4.57
N VAL A 93 -8.74 -1.14 4.13
CA VAL A 93 -8.14 -0.01 4.83
C VAL A 93 -9.02 1.25 4.77
N TYR A 94 -9.69 1.51 3.65
CA TYR A 94 -10.63 2.62 3.49
C TYR A 94 -11.77 2.55 4.52
N PHE A 95 -12.50 1.43 4.58
CA PHE A 95 -13.60 1.24 5.52
C PHE A 95 -13.10 1.22 6.97
N ALA A 96 -11.93 0.62 7.25
CA ALA A 96 -11.33 0.65 8.59
C ALA A 96 -10.97 2.07 9.08
N ASN A 97 -10.69 3.01 8.16
CA ASN A 97 -10.38 4.40 8.48
C ASN A 97 -11.61 5.31 8.55
N GLY A 98 -12.83 4.75 8.50
CA GLY A 98 -14.09 5.48 8.58
C GLY A 98 -14.62 5.92 7.21
N GLY A 99 -14.26 5.19 6.16
CA GLY A 99 -14.88 5.33 4.84
C GLY A 99 -16.39 5.11 4.88
N GLY A 100 -17.12 6.00 4.21
CA GLY A 100 -18.57 5.89 3.98
C GLY A 100 -18.89 5.23 2.64
N PRO A 101 -20.11 5.43 2.11
CA PRO A 101 -20.47 4.97 0.78
C PRO A 101 -19.47 5.43 -0.29
N CYS A 102 -19.13 4.54 -1.22
CA CYS A 102 -18.17 4.81 -2.29
C CYS A 102 -18.63 4.17 -3.60
N GLN A 103 -17.97 4.53 -4.68
CA GLN A 103 -18.24 3.97 -6.01
C GLN A 103 -17.05 3.12 -6.45
N ILE A 104 -17.33 1.98 -7.06
CA ILE A 104 -16.32 1.08 -7.60
C ILE A 104 -16.50 1.02 -9.12
N PHE A 105 -15.41 1.28 -9.83
CA PHE A 105 -15.31 1.05 -11.26
C PHE A 105 -14.32 -0.08 -11.51
N SER A 106 -14.86 -1.27 -11.82
CA SER A 106 -14.05 -2.42 -12.23
C SER A 106 -13.63 -2.26 -13.68
N VAL A 107 -12.33 -2.10 -13.94
CA VAL A 107 -11.78 -1.98 -15.31
C VAL A 107 -11.45 -3.35 -15.93
N GLY A 108 -11.56 -4.41 -15.15
CA GLY A 108 -11.20 -5.76 -15.55
C GLY A 108 -11.11 -6.71 -14.37
N ASN A 109 -10.72 -7.95 -14.66
CA ASN A 109 -10.54 -8.98 -13.64
C ASN A 109 -9.10 -9.51 -13.58
N TYR A 110 -8.81 -10.35 -12.60
CA TYR A 110 -7.46 -10.88 -12.36
C TYR A 110 -6.92 -11.79 -13.48
N THR A 111 -7.76 -12.21 -14.42
CA THR A 111 -7.33 -13.05 -15.56
C THR A 111 -6.58 -12.26 -16.63
N SER A 112 -6.64 -10.93 -16.62
CA SER A 112 -5.85 -10.08 -17.53
C SER A 112 -4.34 -10.21 -17.30
N GLY A 113 -3.93 -10.72 -16.14
CA GLY A 113 -2.53 -10.98 -15.78
C GLY A 113 -1.77 -9.73 -15.32
N GLN A 114 -2.06 -8.55 -15.89
CA GLN A 114 -1.43 -7.28 -15.52
C GLN A 114 -2.40 -6.09 -15.45
N VAL A 115 -1.96 -5.04 -14.76
CA VAL A 115 -2.61 -3.72 -14.70
C VAL A 115 -2.19 -2.93 -15.94
N GLU A 116 -3.17 -2.41 -16.68
CA GLU A 116 -2.94 -1.68 -17.93
C GLU A 116 -3.40 -0.22 -17.81
N LEU A 117 -2.57 0.70 -18.34
CA LEU A 117 -2.91 2.12 -18.39
C LEU A 117 -4.23 2.35 -19.14
N ALA A 118 -4.40 1.70 -20.30
CA ALA A 118 -5.59 1.86 -21.14
C ALA A 118 -6.89 1.51 -20.39
N ALA A 119 -6.86 0.47 -19.55
CA ALA A 119 -8.00 0.07 -18.75
C ALA A 119 -8.36 1.14 -17.69
N LEU A 120 -7.37 1.64 -16.97
CA LEU A 120 -7.56 2.70 -15.97
C LEU A 120 -7.99 4.03 -16.60
N SER A 121 -7.41 4.42 -17.73
CA SER A 121 -7.82 5.60 -18.50
C SER A 121 -9.27 5.49 -18.98
N THR A 122 -9.68 4.32 -19.48
CA THR A 122 -11.08 4.07 -19.88
C THR A 122 -12.02 4.22 -18.70
N GLY A 123 -11.66 3.64 -17.54
CA GLY A 123 -12.44 3.81 -16.31
C GLY A 123 -12.56 5.27 -15.88
N LEU A 124 -11.49 6.04 -15.97
CA LEU A 124 -11.50 7.47 -15.69
C LEU A 124 -12.41 8.24 -16.66
N GLU A 125 -12.38 7.92 -17.96
CA GLU A 125 -13.18 8.58 -18.98
C GLU A 125 -14.68 8.32 -18.80
N LEU A 126 -15.07 7.09 -18.44
CA LEU A 126 -16.46 6.66 -18.26
C LEU A 126 -17.13 7.20 -17.00
N ILE A 127 -16.39 7.80 -16.07
CA ILE A 127 -16.99 8.52 -14.94
C ILE A 127 -17.78 9.71 -15.50
N GLU A 128 -19.10 9.66 -15.31
CA GLU A 128 -20.04 10.68 -15.74
C GLU A 128 -19.64 12.07 -15.25
N ASP A 129 -19.71 13.03 -16.18
CA ASP A 129 -19.56 14.45 -15.89
C ASP A 129 -20.76 14.89 -15.04
N SER A 130 -20.53 14.93 -13.73
CA SER A 130 -21.50 15.36 -12.74
C SER A 130 -20.89 16.47 -11.88
N ASP A 131 -21.75 17.39 -11.47
CA ASP A 131 -21.40 18.49 -10.57
C ASP A 131 -21.11 18.00 -9.13
N GLU A 132 -21.32 16.71 -8.84
CA GLU A 132 -21.17 16.13 -7.52
C GLU A 132 -19.70 15.98 -7.12
N PRO A 133 -19.36 16.18 -5.83
CA PRO A 133 -17.99 16.03 -5.39
C PRO A 133 -17.55 14.57 -5.44
N ARG A 134 -16.36 14.31 -6.00
CA ARG A 134 -15.80 12.97 -6.13
C ARG A 134 -14.33 12.96 -5.72
N LEU A 135 -13.91 11.93 -4.98
CA LEU A 135 -12.50 11.66 -4.76
C LEU A 135 -12.04 10.59 -5.75
N ILE A 136 -11.05 10.87 -6.59
CA ILE A 136 -10.55 9.89 -7.57
C ILE A 136 -9.37 9.13 -6.98
N LEU A 137 -9.44 7.79 -7.01
CA LEU A 137 -8.40 6.90 -6.51
C LEU A 137 -8.08 5.78 -7.53
N PHE A 138 -6.80 5.43 -7.59
CA PHE A 138 -6.28 4.32 -8.40
C PHE A 138 -5.46 3.34 -7.53
N PRO A 139 -6.12 2.43 -6.80
CA PRO A 139 -5.44 1.49 -5.89
C PRO A 139 -4.33 0.66 -6.56
N ASP A 140 -4.54 0.29 -7.82
CA ASP A 140 -3.65 -0.61 -8.56
C ASP A 140 -2.58 0.15 -9.38
N ALA A 141 -2.59 1.49 -9.38
CA ALA A 141 -1.71 2.28 -10.24
C ALA A 141 -0.22 1.99 -9.99
N VAL A 142 0.17 1.72 -8.74
CA VAL A 142 1.57 1.40 -8.36
C VAL A 142 2.13 0.16 -9.05
N SER A 143 1.26 -0.67 -9.64
CA SER A 143 1.65 -1.87 -10.40
C SER A 143 1.85 -1.61 -11.89
N LEU A 144 1.62 -0.38 -12.36
CA LEU A 144 1.98 0.07 -13.71
C LEU A 144 3.50 0.27 -13.85
N SER A 145 3.95 0.50 -15.09
CA SER A 145 5.27 1.09 -15.32
C SER A 145 5.32 2.51 -14.72
N GLU A 146 6.51 2.97 -14.30
CA GLU A 146 6.66 4.29 -13.68
C GLU A 146 6.17 5.44 -14.60
N ALA A 147 6.39 5.32 -15.92
CA ALA A 147 5.92 6.30 -16.89
C ALA A 147 4.39 6.32 -17.01
N ASP A 148 3.76 5.14 -17.03
CA ASP A 148 2.30 5.01 -17.12
C ASP A 148 1.62 5.46 -15.84
N PHE A 149 2.24 5.20 -14.68
CA PHE A 149 1.80 5.67 -13.37
C PHE A 149 1.63 7.20 -13.36
N TYR A 150 2.64 7.96 -13.79
CA TYR A 150 2.50 9.42 -13.85
C TYR A 150 1.51 9.88 -14.93
N THR A 151 1.39 9.12 -16.02
CA THR A 151 0.44 9.43 -17.10
C THR A 151 -1.01 9.38 -16.62
N ILE A 152 -1.43 8.34 -15.88
CA ILE A 152 -2.81 8.23 -15.38
C ILE A 152 -3.15 9.35 -14.38
N TYR A 153 -2.22 9.73 -13.50
CA TYR A 153 -2.46 10.85 -12.57
C TYR A 153 -2.57 12.18 -13.30
N ASN A 154 -1.76 12.43 -14.32
CA ASN A 154 -1.88 13.65 -15.13
C ASN A 154 -3.20 13.69 -15.92
N GLN A 155 -3.68 12.56 -16.43
CA GLN A 155 -4.99 12.47 -17.06
C GLN A 155 -6.11 12.79 -16.05
N ALA A 156 -6.03 12.26 -14.83
CA ALA A 156 -6.99 12.55 -13.76
C ALA A 156 -6.98 14.03 -13.37
N ILE A 157 -5.80 14.62 -13.21
CA ILE A 157 -5.64 16.06 -12.90
C ILE A 157 -6.22 16.91 -14.02
N ALA A 158 -5.89 16.61 -15.28
CA ALA A 158 -6.43 17.33 -16.43
C ALA A 158 -7.97 17.22 -16.51
N LYS A 159 -8.53 16.05 -16.22
CA LYS A 159 -9.98 15.84 -16.17
C LYS A 159 -10.63 16.69 -15.06
N VAL A 160 -10.01 16.81 -13.90
CA VAL A 160 -10.51 17.60 -12.77
C VAL A 160 -10.46 19.11 -13.06
N GLU A 161 -9.38 19.60 -13.66
CA GLU A 161 -9.19 21.02 -14.00
C GLU A 161 -10.09 21.50 -15.16
N SER A 162 -10.39 20.64 -16.14
CA SER A 162 -11.03 21.05 -17.40
C SER A 162 -12.53 21.38 -17.32
N GLY A 163 -13.20 21.17 -16.18
CA GLY A 163 -14.67 21.25 -16.12
C GLY A 163 -15.30 22.02 -14.96
N GLY A 164 -14.54 22.75 -14.14
CA GLY A 164 -15.12 23.38 -12.93
C GLY A 164 -15.78 22.34 -12.00
N ARG A 165 -15.18 21.14 -11.94
CA ARG A 165 -15.70 19.96 -11.27
C ARG A 165 -15.30 20.04 -9.80
N ASN A 166 -16.18 19.63 -8.89
CA ASN A 166 -15.85 19.51 -7.46
C ASN A 166 -15.08 18.22 -7.16
N TRP A 167 -14.20 17.81 -8.07
CA TRP A 167 -13.45 16.56 -7.97
C TRP A 167 -12.10 16.82 -7.33
N PHE A 168 -11.57 15.81 -6.64
CA PHE A 168 -10.27 15.90 -5.99
C PHE A 168 -9.51 14.58 -6.17
N VAL A 169 -8.21 14.65 -6.50
CA VAL A 169 -7.38 13.46 -6.71
C VAL A 169 -6.49 13.23 -5.51
N ILE A 170 -6.44 11.99 -5.01
CA ILE A 170 -5.42 11.61 -4.02
C ILE A 170 -4.33 10.85 -4.76
N VAL A 171 -3.13 11.42 -4.75
CA VAL A 171 -1.98 10.93 -5.51
C VAL A 171 -1.07 10.14 -4.59
N ASP A 172 -0.65 8.95 -5.03
CA ASP A 172 0.34 8.15 -4.32
C ASP A 172 1.74 8.40 -4.88
N THR A 173 2.76 8.00 -4.13
CA THR A 173 4.12 7.88 -4.68
C THR A 173 4.28 6.53 -5.37
N PHE A 174 5.10 6.48 -6.43
CA PHE A 174 5.34 5.23 -7.17
C PHE A 174 6.01 4.17 -6.27
N TYR A 175 7.11 4.54 -5.63
CA TYR A 175 7.73 3.70 -4.60
C TYR A 175 7.27 4.11 -3.21
N GLY A 176 7.24 3.14 -2.31
CA GLY A 176 6.90 3.36 -0.91
C GLY A 176 8.05 3.92 -0.07
N ASN A 177 9.26 4.01 -0.60
CA ASN A 177 10.44 4.49 0.12
C ASN A 177 11.26 5.43 -0.76
N SER A 178 12.11 6.23 -0.13
CA SER A 178 12.99 7.22 -0.74
C SER A 178 14.34 6.64 -1.17
N VAL A 179 14.67 5.42 -0.70
CA VAL A 179 15.93 4.72 -0.97
C VAL A 179 15.99 4.20 -2.40
N THR A 180 14.87 3.66 -2.90
CA THR A 180 14.76 3.25 -4.30
C THR A 180 14.80 4.47 -5.21
N GLN A 181 15.81 4.51 -6.08
CA GLN A 181 16.00 5.57 -7.05
C GLN A 181 15.69 5.10 -8.47
N SER A 182 15.12 5.99 -9.26
CA SER A 182 14.92 5.82 -10.70
C SER A 182 15.39 7.09 -11.39
N ASN A 183 16.17 6.95 -12.47
CA ASN A 183 16.79 8.07 -13.19
C ASN A 183 17.61 9.02 -12.28
N ASN A 184 18.33 8.46 -11.29
CA ASN A 184 19.10 9.19 -10.27
C ASN A 184 18.26 10.12 -9.36
N LEU A 185 16.95 9.90 -9.29
CA LEU A 185 16.02 10.64 -8.45
C LEU A 185 15.29 9.68 -7.50
N ASN A 186 14.97 10.16 -6.30
CA ASN A 186 14.08 9.43 -5.40
C ASN A 186 12.62 9.58 -5.86
N THR A 187 11.72 8.78 -5.27
CA THR A 187 10.30 8.78 -5.65
C THR A 187 9.62 10.15 -5.48
N LEU A 188 10.04 10.96 -4.49
CA LEU A 188 9.49 12.29 -4.24
C LEU A 188 9.87 13.27 -5.36
N ALA A 189 11.12 13.26 -5.78
CA ALA A 189 11.62 14.08 -6.88
C ALA A 189 11.03 13.64 -8.22
N ASN A 190 10.88 12.34 -8.46
CA ASN A 190 10.20 11.85 -9.67
C ASN A 190 8.73 12.28 -9.71
N LEU A 191 8.00 12.19 -8.60
CA LEU A 191 6.62 12.68 -8.53
C LEU A 191 6.53 14.18 -8.87
N ARG A 192 7.41 15.00 -8.27
CA ARG A 192 7.48 16.45 -8.54
C ARG A 192 7.80 16.79 -10.00
N ASN A 193 8.65 16.01 -10.64
CA ASN A 193 9.06 16.25 -12.02
C ASN A 193 8.01 15.81 -13.05
N ASN A 194 7.20 14.80 -12.73
CA ASN A 194 6.32 14.15 -13.70
C ASN A 194 4.83 14.42 -13.46
N VAL A 195 4.40 14.90 -12.29
CA VAL A 195 2.98 15.19 -11.99
C VAL A 195 2.70 16.68 -12.03
N ALA A 196 1.62 17.08 -12.70
CA ALA A 196 1.19 18.47 -12.79
C ALA A 196 0.81 19.08 -11.43
N LEU A 197 1.23 20.32 -11.19
CA LEU A 197 0.88 21.05 -9.98
C LEU A 197 -0.57 21.57 -10.05
N THR A 198 -1.40 21.13 -9.11
CA THR A 198 -2.81 21.55 -8.99
C THR A 198 -3.21 21.76 -7.54
N THR A 199 -4.26 22.57 -7.31
CA THR A 199 -4.89 22.72 -6.00
C THR A 199 -5.97 21.66 -5.74
N TYR A 200 -6.36 20.87 -6.76
CA TYR A 200 -7.36 19.81 -6.68
C TYR A 200 -6.75 18.42 -6.50
N ALA A 201 -5.48 18.33 -6.09
CA ALA A 201 -4.85 17.08 -5.74
C ALA A 201 -3.97 17.20 -4.50
N ALA A 202 -3.76 16.08 -3.81
CA ALA A 202 -2.84 15.97 -2.69
C ALA A 202 -2.07 14.65 -2.75
N ALA A 203 -0.75 14.71 -2.53
CA ALA A 203 0.10 13.54 -2.43
C ALA A 203 0.41 13.17 -0.98
N TYR A 204 0.57 11.87 -0.73
CA TYR A 204 0.93 11.32 0.59
C TYR A 204 2.09 10.33 0.48
N PHE A 205 2.99 10.38 1.46
CA PHE A 205 4.16 9.51 1.57
C PHE A 205 4.51 9.31 3.05
N PRO A 206 5.07 8.17 3.48
CA PRO A 206 5.38 6.93 2.73
C PRO A 206 4.17 6.01 2.49
N HIS A 207 4.42 4.87 1.83
CA HIS A 207 3.47 3.74 1.81
C HIS A 207 3.27 3.16 3.20
N LEU A 208 2.22 2.35 3.37
CA LEU A 208 1.74 1.88 4.65
C LEU A 208 1.90 0.37 4.75
N THR A 209 2.65 -0.09 5.74
CA THR A 209 2.64 -1.50 6.15
C THR A 209 1.39 -1.75 6.97
N THR A 210 0.51 -2.61 6.47
CA THR A 210 -0.79 -2.88 7.09
C THR A 210 -0.76 -4.07 8.06
N ILE A 211 -1.86 -4.30 8.77
CA ILE A 211 -2.06 -5.55 9.53
C ILE A 211 -2.57 -6.71 8.65
N LEU A 212 -2.89 -6.43 7.39
CA LEU A 212 -3.48 -7.39 6.46
C LEU A 212 -2.43 -8.39 5.99
N ASN A 213 -2.86 -9.62 5.77
CA ASN A 213 -2.02 -10.67 5.21
C ASN A 213 -2.39 -10.89 3.74
N TYR A 214 -1.43 -11.31 2.95
CA TYR A 214 -1.69 -11.77 1.59
C TYR A 214 -2.56 -13.04 1.60
N THR A 215 -3.40 -13.16 0.58
CA THR A 215 -4.18 -14.37 0.33
C THR A 215 -3.39 -15.23 -0.66
N PHE A 216 -3.20 -16.50 -0.34
CA PHE A 216 -2.49 -17.46 -1.21
C PHE A 216 -3.43 -18.55 -1.69
N ASP A 217 -3.12 -19.15 -2.84
CA ASP A 217 -3.81 -20.38 -3.26
C ASP A 217 -3.13 -21.61 -2.64
N GLU A 218 -3.83 -22.25 -1.71
CA GLU A 218 -3.33 -23.41 -0.99
C GLU A 218 -3.57 -24.73 -1.75
N THR A 219 -4.41 -24.72 -2.78
CA THR A 219 -5.03 -25.93 -3.36
C THR A 219 -4.60 -26.27 -4.78
N GLU A 220 -4.49 -25.30 -5.68
CA GLU A 220 -4.26 -25.57 -7.10
C GLU A 220 -2.83 -25.21 -7.52
N THR A 221 -2.27 -24.12 -6.99
CA THR A 221 -0.91 -23.69 -7.32
C THR A 221 0.16 -24.51 -6.62
N LEU A 222 1.17 -24.93 -7.40
CA LEU A 222 2.35 -25.61 -6.87
C LEU A 222 3.31 -24.57 -6.28
N ILE A 223 3.85 -24.90 -5.10
CA ILE A 223 4.86 -24.10 -4.42
C ILE A 223 6.14 -24.12 -5.26
N GLN A 224 6.69 -22.93 -5.51
CA GLN A 224 8.05 -22.78 -6.03
C GLN A 224 8.97 -22.66 -4.83
N HIS A 225 9.85 -23.63 -4.60
CA HIS A 225 10.80 -23.61 -3.49
C HIS A 225 12.23 -23.72 -4.01
N THR A 226 13.02 -22.67 -3.84
CA THR A 226 14.46 -22.68 -4.17
C THR A 226 15.28 -23.08 -2.96
N GLY A 227 16.24 -23.98 -3.13
CA GLY A 227 17.16 -24.40 -2.08
C GLY A 227 18.21 -23.34 -1.72
N LEU A 228 19.27 -23.73 -1.01
CA LEU A 228 20.32 -22.79 -0.58
C LEU A 228 21.25 -22.37 -1.73
N GLN A 229 21.35 -23.17 -2.79
CA GLN A 229 22.23 -22.91 -3.93
C GLN A 229 21.64 -21.81 -4.83
N ARG A 230 22.40 -20.71 -4.99
CA ARG A 230 22.00 -19.63 -5.89
C ARG A 230 22.14 -20.05 -7.34
N GLN A 231 21.29 -19.50 -8.21
CA GLN A 231 21.38 -19.73 -9.64
C GLN A 231 22.77 -19.34 -10.18
N GLY A 232 23.51 -20.32 -10.69
CA GLY A 232 24.86 -20.13 -11.24
C GLY A 232 26.02 -20.19 -10.23
N GLN A 233 25.73 -20.42 -8.94
CA GLN A 233 26.76 -20.71 -7.93
C GLN A 233 27.30 -22.12 -8.10
N THR A 234 28.62 -22.29 -8.00
CA THR A 234 29.23 -23.62 -8.05
C THR A 234 29.03 -24.35 -6.71
N THR A 235 28.96 -25.67 -6.73
CA THR A 235 28.82 -26.49 -5.52
C THR A 235 30.03 -26.33 -4.59
N ALA A 236 31.23 -26.12 -5.15
CA ALA A 236 32.43 -25.81 -4.40
C ALA A 236 32.35 -24.47 -3.64
N ASP A 237 31.67 -23.47 -4.21
CA ASP A 237 31.44 -22.19 -3.53
C ASP A 237 30.33 -22.28 -2.48
N LEU A 238 29.35 -23.17 -2.67
CA LEU A 238 28.27 -23.41 -1.71
C LEU A 238 28.82 -24.09 -0.45
N TYR A 239 29.51 -25.22 -0.63
CA TYR A 239 30.03 -26.05 0.46
C TYR A 239 31.48 -25.71 0.84
N ALA A 240 31.92 -24.46 0.63
CA ALA A 240 33.32 -24.09 0.81
C ALA A 240 33.79 -24.27 2.27
N GLY A 241 32.90 -24.03 3.24
CA GLY A 241 33.19 -24.21 4.66
C GLY A 241 33.28 -25.69 5.05
N GLU A 242 32.31 -26.48 4.58
CA GLU A 242 32.20 -27.92 4.81
C GLU A 242 33.36 -28.66 4.15
N ILE A 243 33.75 -28.27 2.94
CA ILE A 243 34.91 -28.81 2.23
C ILE A 243 36.21 -28.48 2.99
N ALA A 244 36.35 -27.26 3.50
CA ALA A 244 37.52 -26.88 4.29
C ALA A 244 37.60 -27.67 5.60
N ALA A 245 36.46 -27.89 6.26
CA ALA A 245 36.38 -28.75 7.46
C ALA A 245 36.74 -30.20 7.14
N LEU A 246 36.26 -30.74 6.01
CA LEU A 246 36.58 -32.10 5.56
C LEU A 246 38.08 -32.27 5.27
N ASP A 247 38.69 -31.25 4.64
CA ASP A 247 40.14 -31.21 4.37
C ASP A 247 40.96 -31.10 5.68
N GLU A 248 40.48 -30.35 6.67
CA GLU A 248 41.10 -30.27 7.99
C GLU A 248 41.02 -31.60 8.75
N LEU A 249 39.84 -32.23 8.78
CA LEU A 249 39.65 -33.56 9.39
C LEU A 249 40.54 -34.61 8.75
N LYS A 250 40.66 -34.59 7.41
CA LYS A 250 41.59 -35.47 6.68
C LYS A 250 43.06 -35.25 7.08
N SER A 251 43.46 -33.98 7.25
CA SER A 251 44.82 -33.63 7.68
C SER A 251 45.11 -34.14 9.09
N LEU A 252 44.18 -33.95 10.03
CA LEU A 252 44.30 -34.44 11.41
C LEU A 252 44.41 -35.97 11.47
N ALA A 253 43.60 -36.66 10.67
CA ALA A 253 43.65 -38.11 10.60
C ALA A 253 44.99 -38.61 10.03
N SER A 254 45.55 -37.90 9.05
CA SER A 254 46.87 -38.20 8.48
C SER A 254 48.00 -37.98 9.50
N GLU A 255 47.91 -36.94 10.32
CA GLU A 255 48.88 -36.66 11.40
C GLU A 255 48.86 -37.75 12.49
N GLU A 256 47.67 -38.20 12.88
CA GLU A 256 47.48 -39.27 13.89
C GLU A 256 48.14 -40.58 13.44
N ILE A 257 48.04 -40.91 12.14
CA ILE A 257 48.66 -42.12 11.57
C ILE A 257 50.19 -42.03 11.55
N ILE A 258 50.75 -40.85 11.26
CA ILE A 258 52.21 -40.62 11.18
C ILE A 258 52.86 -40.59 12.58
N GLY A 259 52.10 -40.27 13.63
CA GLY A 259 52.57 -40.14 15.01
C GLY A 259 53.13 -41.41 15.67
N GLY A 260 52.94 -42.59 15.06
CA GLY A 260 53.61 -43.85 15.44
C GLY A 260 52.83 -44.78 16.38
N SER A 261 51.58 -44.46 16.71
CA SER A 261 50.59 -45.36 17.31
C SER A 261 49.21 -44.74 17.14
N ALA A 262 48.66 -44.80 15.92
CA ALA A 262 47.34 -44.25 15.61
C ALA A 262 46.30 -44.80 16.59
N ASP A 263 45.61 -43.94 17.33
CA ASP A 263 44.49 -44.36 18.17
C ASP A 263 43.25 -44.60 17.28
N PRO A 264 42.74 -45.85 17.18
CA PRO A 264 41.58 -46.15 16.34
C PRO A 264 40.35 -45.33 16.73
N PHE A 265 40.18 -44.98 18.01
CA PHE A 265 39.04 -44.19 18.47
C PHE A 265 39.13 -42.73 18.04
N VAL A 266 40.33 -42.17 17.92
CA VAL A 266 40.53 -40.80 17.41
C VAL A 266 40.21 -40.75 15.92
N LEU A 267 40.67 -41.73 15.16
CA LEU A 267 40.34 -41.86 13.74
C LEU A 267 38.82 -42.02 13.52
N ALA A 268 38.17 -42.89 14.31
CA ALA A 268 36.73 -43.06 14.29
C ALA A 268 35.97 -41.75 14.57
N ASP A 269 36.40 -40.95 15.55
CA ASP A 269 35.77 -39.66 15.85
C ASP A 269 35.89 -38.66 14.68
N LEU A 270 37.08 -38.57 14.06
CA LEU A 270 37.31 -37.70 12.89
C LEU A 270 36.46 -38.11 11.69
N LEU A 271 36.35 -39.41 11.41
CA LEU A 271 35.48 -39.92 10.35
C LEU A 271 34.01 -39.73 10.69
N GLY A 272 33.62 -39.89 11.95
CA GLY A 272 32.26 -39.60 12.43
C GLY A 272 31.87 -38.12 12.21
N GLN A 273 32.79 -37.18 12.46
CA GLN A 273 32.57 -35.77 12.17
C GLN A 273 32.42 -35.50 10.66
N ALA A 274 33.22 -36.17 9.81
CA ALA A 274 33.11 -36.06 8.36
C ALA A 274 31.79 -36.65 7.82
N ILE A 275 31.36 -37.78 8.37
CA ILE A 275 30.05 -38.39 8.07
C ILE A 275 28.93 -37.44 8.45
N ALA A 276 28.98 -36.82 9.65
CA ALA A 276 27.96 -35.87 10.09
C ALA A 276 27.80 -34.68 9.13
N ILE A 277 28.92 -34.14 8.62
CA ILE A 277 28.90 -33.08 7.59
C ILE A 277 28.22 -33.57 6.31
N ALA A 278 28.58 -34.77 5.84
CA ALA A 278 28.00 -35.35 4.63
C ALA A 278 26.51 -35.67 4.79
N GLU A 279 26.09 -36.15 5.98
CA GLU A 279 24.69 -36.41 6.32
C GLU A 279 23.87 -35.11 6.29
N GLU A 280 24.36 -34.03 6.89
CA GLU A 280 23.71 -32.72 6.86
C GLU A 280 23.49 -32.22 5.43
N ILE A 281 24.50 -32.34 4.57
CA ILE A 281 24.40 -32.00 3.14
C ILE A 281 23.41 -32.92 2.42
N SER A 282 23.36 -34.20 2.77
CA SER A 282 22.45 -35.17 2.13
C SER A 282 20.98 -34.87 2.43
N GLU A 283 20.66 -34.25 3.58
CA GLU A 283 19.31 -33.88 3.95
C GLU A 283 18.74 -32.79 3.03
N THR A 284 19.55 -31.79 2.66
CA THR A 284 19.13 -30.67 1.79
C THR A 284 19.38 -30.94 0.31
N ALA A 285 20.20 -31.94 -0.03
CA ALA A 285 20.50 -32.34 -1.40
C ALA A 285 19.25 -32.56 -2.28
N ASP A 286 19.30 -32.05 -3.51
CA ASP A 286 18.30 -32.27 -4.55
C ASP A 286 18.18 -33.76 -4.90
N GLU A 287 16.95 -34.27 -5.05
CA GLU A 287 16.69 -35.64 -5.53
C GLU A 287 16.92 -35.83 -7.04
N ALA A 288 17.57 -34.87 -7.71
CA ALA A 288 17.74 -34.88 -9.16
C ALA A 288 18.95 -35.74 -9.61
N GLY A 289 18.65 -36.90 -10.20
CA GLY A 289 19.65 -37.81 -10.76
C GLY A 289 20.34 -38.69 -9.72
N ASP A 290 21.52 -39.21 -10.05
CA ASP A 290 22.22 -40.20 -9.21
C ASP A 290 23.11 -39.55 -8.14
N ALA A 291 23.30 -38.23 -8.16
CA ALA A 291 24.27 -37.53 -7.30
C ALA A 291 23.96 -37.69 -5.80
N LYS A 292 22.71 -37.45 -5.38
CA LYS A 292 22.29 -37.67 -3.98
C LYS A 292 22.41 -39.14 -3.58
N GLY A 293 22.06 -40.06 -4.47
CA GLY A 293 22.23 -41.50 -4.26
C GLY A 293 23.70 -41.89 -4.05
N ASN A 294 24.61 -41.30 -4.84
CA ASN A 294 26.06 -41.52 -4.69
C ASN A 294 26.59 -40.95 -3.37
N LEU A 295 26.07 -39.81 -2.90
CA LEU A 295 26.42 -39.27 -1.59
C LEU A 295 25.93 -40.19 -0.46
N ILE A 296 24.69 -40.67 -0.52
CA ILE A 296 24.16 -41.63 0.45
C ILE A 296 25.02 -42.91 0.45
N HIS A 297 25.39 -43.43 -0.72
CA HIS A 297 26.28 -44.59 -0.81
C HIS A 297 27.66 -44.34 -0.20
N ALA A 298 28.27 -43.18 -0.46
CA ALA A 298 29.55 -42.80 0.14
C ALA A 298 29.45 -42.69 1.68
N ILE A 299 28.33 -42.18 2.20
CA ILE A 299 28.04 -42.14 3.64
C ILE A 299 27.88 -43.55 4.21
N GLU A 300 27.18 -44.45 3.53
CA GLU A 300 27.02 -45.85 3.94
C GLU A 300 28.37 -46.59 3.98
N GLU A 301 29.23 -46.37 2.97
CA GLU A 301 30.59 -46.93 2.93
C GLU A 301 31.46 -46.40 4.08
N ALA A 302 31.43 -45.08 4.32
CA ALA A 302 32.16 -44.47 5.43
C ALA A 302 31.66 -44.98 6.80
N ASN A 303 30.35 -45.14 6.98
CA ASN A 303 29.77 -45.72 8.19
C ASN A 303 30.19 -47.19 8.40
N ALA A 304 30.30 -47.98 7.32
CA ALA A 304 30.79 -49.35 7.43
C ALA A 304 32.25 -49.41 7.91
N VAL A 305 33.10 -48.47 7.47
CA VAL A 305 34.48 -48.31 7.98
C VAL A 305 34.47 -47.89 9.44
N LEU A 306 33.63 -46.90 9.81
CA LEU A 306 33.47 -46.44 11.19
C LEU A 306 33.12 -47.60 12.16
N GLU A 307 32.13 -48.43 11.80
CA GLU A 307 31.72 -49.59 12.60
C GLU A 307 32.82 -50.66 12.68
N ALA A 308 33.56 -50.90 11.59
CA ALA A 308 34.66 -51.87 11.56
C ALA A 308 35.87 -51.44 12.41
N ILE A 309 36.00 -50.14 12.70
CA ILE A 309 36.99 -49.61 13.65
C ILE A 309 36.51 -49.85 15.08
N TYR A 310 35.23 -49.59 15.37
CA TYR A 310 34.66 -49.81 16.70
C TYR A 310 34.59 -51.28 17.12
N ASP A 311 34.36 -52.20 16.18
CA ASP A 311 34.30 -53.64 16.46
C ASP A 311 35.67 -54.33 16.50
N GLY A 312 36.75 -53.59 16.20
CA GLY A 312 38.13 -54.07 16.20
C GLY A 312 38.50 -54.95 15.00
N THR A 313 37.68 -54.96 13.94
CA THR A 313 38.01 -55.63 12.67
C THR A 313 39.14 -54.92 11.94
N ILE A 314 39.21 -53.59 12.05
CA ILE A 314 40.31 -52.74 11.57
C ILE A 314 41.12 -52.27 12.78
N ASP A 315 42.34 -52.79 12.94
CA ASP A 315 43.27 -52.44 14.05
C ASP A 315 44.71 -52.16 13.55
N ASP A 316 44.93 -52.22 12.23
CA ASP A 316 46.24 -51.95 11.59
C ASP A 316 46.09 -50.85 10.54
N PHE A 317 46.26 -49.61 10.99
CA PHE A 317 46.20 -48.40 10.15
C PHE A 317 47.57 -48.05 9.54
N VAL A 318 48.56 -48.94 9.68
CA VAL A 318 49.96 -48.70 9.29
C VAL A 318 50.12 -48.82 7.77
N ILE A 319 50.93 -47.90 7.22
CA ILE A 319 51.36 -47.87 5.82
C ILE A 319 52.00 -49.22 5.47
N PRO A 320 51.46 -50.00 4.51
CA PRO A 320 52.15 -51.17 4.00
C PRO A 320 53.49 -50.76 3.39
N ASP A 321 54.57 -51.46 3.74
CA ASP A 321 55.97 -51.18 3.32
C ASP A 321 56.22 -51.14 1.78
N ASN A 322 55.19 -51.19 0.92
CA ASN A 322 55.32 -51.35 -0.53
C ASN A 322 54.27 -50.61 -1.40
N LEU A 323 53.61 -49.57 -0.91
CA LEU A 323 52.76 -48.68 -1.75
C LEU A 323 53.19 -47.22 -1.57
N GLU A 324 53.37 -46.52 -2.68
CA GLU A 324 53.70 -45.08 -2.72
C GLU A 324 52.55 -44.27 -2.08
N ASP A 325 52.87 -43.59 -0.96
CA ASP A 325 52.28 -42.35 -0.46
C ASP A 325 50.75 -42.19 -0.41
N THR A 326 50.02 -43.03 0.33
CA THR A 326 48.69 -42.62 0.89
C THR A 326 48.27 -43.51 2.07
N PRO A 327 47.87 -42.95 3.24
CA PRO A 327 47.31 -43.74 4.32
C PRO A 327 45.94 -44.30 3.92
N VAL A 328 45.66 -45.56 4.29
CA VAL A 328 44.43 -46.31 3.99
C VAL A 328 43.16 -45.56 4.41
N PHE A 329 43.28 -44.65 5.38
CA PHE A 329 42.18 -43.88 5.98
C PHE A 329 41.89 -42.53 5.29
N SER A 330 42.53 -42.25 4.15
CA SER A 330 42.35 -40.99 3.42
C SER A 330 41.37 -41.09 2.25
N GLU A 331 41.07 -42.30 1.80
CA GLU A 331 40.21 -42.57 0.65
C GLU A 331 38.74 -42.27 0.96
N GLU A 332 38.30 -42.50 2.20
CA GLU A 332 36.94 -42.24 2.66
C GLU A 332 36.63 -40.73 2.62
N PHE A 333 37.56 -39.91 3.10
CA PHE A 333 37.42 -38.44 3.05
C PHE A 333 37.38 -37.92 1.62
N ASP A 334 38.22 -38.45 0.72
CA ASP A 334 38.22 -38.06 -0.70
C ASP A 334 36.94 -38.50 -1.42
N THR A 335 36.40 -39.67 -1.05
CA THR A 335 35.14 -40.19 -1.57
C THR A 335 33.96 -39.31 -1.14
N LEU A 336 33.86 -38.99 0.16
CA LEU A 336 32.87 -38.06 0.70
C LEU A 336 32.97 -36.69 0.04
N LYS A 337 34.18 -36.13 -0.07
CA LYS A 337 34.44 -34.84 -0.73
C LYS A 337 33.94 -34.83 -2.18
N THR A 338 34.27 -35.88 -2.93
CA THR A 338 33.90 -36.01 -4.34
C THR A 338 32.38 -36.12 -4.49
N ALA A 339 31.73 -36.86 -3.60
CA ALA A 339 30.28 -36.99 -3.61
C ALA A 339 29.57 -35.68 -3.24
N ILE A 340 30.06 -34.96 -2.22
CA ILE A 340 29.55 -33.63 -1.82
C ILE A 340 29.65 -32.63 -2.99
N LEU A 341 30.80 -32.59 -3.67
CA LEU A 341 31.02 -31.70 -4.81
C LEU A 341 30.09 -31.98 -6.01
N ALA A 342 29.56 -33.20 -6.11
CA ALA A 342 28.63 -33.62 -7.16
C ALA A 342 27.16 -33.30 -6.85
N VAL A 343 26.82 -33.05 -5.59
CA VAL A 343 25.45 -32.80 -5.12
C VAL A 343 25.09 -31.32 -5.23
N LYS A 344 23.82 -31.06 -5.57
CA LYS A 344 23.23 -29.72 -5.69
C LYS A 344 22.13 -29.53 -4.66
N ASP A 345 21.84 -28.28 -4.33
CA ASP A 345 20.72 -27.85 -3.47
C ASP A 345 20.04 -26.63 -4.13
N GLU A 346 19.57 -26.81 -5.37
CA GLU A 346 18.87 -25.77 -6.13
C GLU A 346 17.37 -25.75 -5.79
N VAL A 347 16.81 -26.85 -5.26
CA VAL A 347 15.37 -27.08 -5.09
C VAL A 347 15.02 -27.48 -3.66
N GLY A 348 14.25 -26.63 -2.98
CA GLY A 348 13.84 -26.92 -1.60
C GLY A 348 12.72 -27.98 -1.50
N ALA A 349 12.58 -28.58 -0.31
CA ALA A 349 11.71 -29.76 -0.03
C ALA A 349 10.19 -29.59 -0.30
N ALA A 350 9.73 -28.35 -0.46
CA ALA A 350 8.34 -27.99 -0.73
C ALA A 350 8.05 -27.83 -2.24
N ASN A 351 9.07 -27.84 -3.09
CA ASN A 351 8.92 -27.56 -4.51
C ASN A 351 8.01 -28.57 -5.19
N GLY A 352 7.09 -28.08 -6.03
CA GLY A 352 6.16 -28.95 -6.77
C GLY A 352 5.07 -29.59 -5.91
N LYS A 353 4.97 -29.24 -4.62
CA LYS A 353 3.86 -29.65 -3.73
C LYS A 353 2.86 -28.51 -3.59
N THR A 354 1.61 -28.83 -3.24
CA THR A 354 0.62 -27.81 -2.86
C THR A 354 0.66 -27.62 -1.35
N LEU A 355 0.29 -26.44 -0.85
CA LEU A 355 0.26 -26.23 0.61
C LEU A 355 -0.70 -27.19 1.30
N LYS A 356 -1.81 -27.55 0.62
CA LYS A 356 -2.76 -28.54 1.14
C LYS A 356 -2.18 -29.96 1.19
N SER A 357 -1.34 -30.37 0.25
CA SER A 357 -0.71 -31.70 0.30
C SER A 357 0.38 -31.80 1.36
N LEU A 358 1.05 -30.68 1.68
CA LEU A 358 2.03 -30.58 2.76
C LEU A 358 1.42 -30.84 4.15
N GLU A 359 0.16 -30.46 4.37
CA GLU A 359 -0.52 -30.69 5.66
C GLU A 359 -0.49 -32.17 6.09
N SER A 360 -0.60 -33.10 5.13
CA SER A 360 -0.54 -34.54 5.39
C SER A 360 0.83 -35.19 5.16
N SER A 361 1.67 -34.60 4.30
CA SER A 361 2.97 -35.21 3.92
C SER A 361 4.13 -34.74 4.79
N ASP A 362 4.12 -33.47 5.21
CA ASP A 362 5.12 -32.88 6.10
C ASP A 362 4.48 -31.78 6.96
N SER A 363 3.98 -32.19 8.12
CA SER A 363 3.32 -31.27 9.04
C SER A 363 4.26 -30.19 9.59
N VAL A 364 5.56 -30.46 9.73
CA VAL A 364 6.51 -29.49 10.30
C VAL A 364 6.72 -28.35 9.30
N LEU A 365 7.03 -28.71 8.06
CA LEU A 365 7.21 -27.76 6.97
C LEU A 365 5.94 -26.95 6.69
N TYR A 366 4.76 -27.59 6.76
CA TYR A 366 3.47 -26.89 6.65
C TYR A 366 3.32 -25.77 7.69
N HIS A 367 3.60 -26.05 8.97
CA HIS A 367 3.46 -25.05 10.04
C HIS A 367 4.51 -23.94 9.92
N GLN A 368 5.73 -24.25 9.46
CA GLN A 368 6.76 -23.25 9.16
C GLN A 368 6.30 -22.29 8.06
N ILE A 369 5.81 -22.82 6.93
CA ILE A 369 5.30 -21.98 5.82
C ILE A 369 4.12 -21.12 6.29
N ARG A 370 3.19 -21.67 7.08
CA ARG A 370 2.05 -20.92 7.61
C ARG A 370 2.47 -19.78 8.54
N LYS A 371 3.56 -19.95 9.30
CA LYS A 371 4.14 -18.90 10.13
C LYS A 371 4.71 -17.77 9.27
N GLU A 372 5.42 -18.10 8.19
CA GLU A 372 5.96 -17.09 7.26
C GLU A 372 4.86 -16.36 6.47
N ILE A 373 3.81 -17.07 6.04
CA ILE A 373 2.63 -16.43 5.45
C ILE A 373 1.98 -15.43 6.41
N ALA A 374 1.94 -15.75 7.71
CA ALA A 374 1.38 -14.85 8.72
C ALA A 374 2.31 -13.69 9.09
N SER A 375 3.62 -13.82 8.88
CA SER A 375 4.62 -12.77 9.16
C SER A 375 4.58 -11.68 8.08
N LEU A 376 4.32 -12.06 6.84
CA LEU A 376 4.30 -11.15 5.70
C LEU A 376 3.03 -10.29 5.66
N LYS A 377 3.23 -8.97 5.65
CA LYS A 377 2.15 -7.96 5.66
C LYS A 377 2.01 -7.26 4.33
N VAL A 378 0.76 -6.95 3.97
CA VAL A 378 0.47 -6.17 2.76
C VAL A 378 0.94 -4.74 2.93
N VAL A 379 1.76 -4.27 1.99
CA VAL A 379 2.13 -2.86 1.85
C VAL A 379 1.18 -2.20 0.86
N LEU A 380 0.59 -1.07 1.24
CA LEU A 380 -0.36 -0.34 0.41
C LEU A 380 0.04 1.13 0.23
N PRO A 381 -0.28 1.72 -0.94
CA PRO A 381 -0.25 3.16 -1.10
C PRO A 381 -1.26 3.85 -0.14
N PRO A 382 -0.96 5.07 0.34
CA PRO A 382 -1.76 5.73 1.37
C PRO A 382 -3.11 6.29 0.90
N SER A 383 -3.36 6.46 -0.40
CA SER A 383 -4.55 7.14 -0.93
C SER A 383 -5.86 6.61 -0.37
N SER A 384 -6.02 5.29 -0.32
CA SER A 384 -7.25 4.64 0.14
C SER A 384 -7.48 4.82 1.64
N ALA A 385 -6.41 4.78 2.44
CA ALA A 385 -6.48 5.14 3.85
C ALA A 385 -6.89 6.61 4.03
N MET A 386 -6.32 7.50 3.22
CA MET A 386 -6.60 8.94 3.27
C MET A 386 -8.01 9.29 2.82
N ALA A 387 -8.58 8.62 1.83
CA ALA A 387 -10.00 8.79 1.49
C ALA A 387 -10.91 8.43 2.66
N GLY A 388 -10.57 7.36 3.40
CA GLY A 388 -11.29 7.00 4.63
C GLY A 388 -11.15 8.07 5.72
N VAL A 389 -9.93 8.60 5.90
CA VAL A 389 -9.68 9.72 6.82
C VAL A 389 -10.49 10.95 6.44
N TYR A 390 -10.58 11.30 5.15
CA TYR A 390 -11.39 12.44 4.70
C TYR A 390 -12.85 12.23 5.05
N GLY A 391 -13.45 11.08 4.70
CA GLY A 391 -14.84 10.78 5.05
C GLY A 391 -15.12 10.82 6.55
N ARG A 392 -14.20 10.28 7.36
CA ARG A 392 -14.30 10.33 8.83
C ARG A 392 -14.21 11.74 9.38
N ILE A 393 -13.28 12.56 8.90
CA ILE A 393 -13.11 13.94 9.40
C ILE A 393 -14.28 14.82 8.96
N ASP A 394 -14.70 14.71 7.70
CA ASP A 394 -15.83 15.46 7.15
C ASP A 394 -17.11 15.19 7.97
N SER A 395 -17.38 13.93 8.32
CA SER A 395 -18.57 13.53 9.10
C SER A 395 -18.51 13.85 10.60
N THR A 396 -17.32 13.91 11.20
CA THR A 396 -17.18 14.08 12.67
C THR A 396 -16.78 15.49 13.10
N ARG A 397 -16.09 16.23 12.22
CA ARG A 397 -15.48 17.53 12.53
C ARG A 397 -15.84 18.63 11.53
N GLY A 398 -16.41 18.26 10.38
CA GLY A 398 -16.67 19.16 9.26
C GLY A 398 -15.48 19.28 8.31
N VAL A 399 -15.79 19.55 7.04
CA VAL A 399 -14.83 19.63 5.92
C VAL A 399 -13.77 20.71 6.11
N TRP A 400 -14.09 21.75 6.90
CA TRP A 400 -13.16 22.84 7.24
C TRP A 400 -11.99 22.39 8.13
N LYS A 401 -12.07 21.23 8.79
CA LYS A 401 -10.98 20.69 9.59
C LYS A 401 -9.93 20.00 8.71
N ALA A 402 -8.68 20.43 8.82
CA ALA A 402 -7.55 19.78 8.15
C ALA A 402 -7.45 18.28 8.49
N PRO A 403 -7.28 17.38 7.50
CA PRO A 403 -7.13 15.93 7.68
C PRO A 403 -5.72 15.52 8.17
N ALA A 404 -5.16 16.30 9.10
CA ALA A 404 -3.83 16.08 9.70
C ALA A 404 -3.92 16.00 11.23
N ASN A 405 -2.88 15.42 11.83
CA ASN A 405 -2.81 15.00 13.24
C ASN A 405 -3.92 14.00 13.58
N VAL A 406 -4.08 13.00 12.71
CA VAL A 406 -5.10 11.95 12.81
C VAL A 406 -4.43 10.58 12.69
N SER A 407 -4.82 9.63 13.53
CA SER A 407 -4.31 8.27 13.49
C SER A 407 -4.90 7.45 12.36
N LEU A 408 -4.09 6.56 11.81
CA LEU A 408 -4.52 5.57 10.81
C LEU A 408 -4.86 4.25 11.48
N ASN A 409 -5.99 3.68 11.09
CA ASN A 409 -6.41 2.33 11.47
C ASN A 409 -5.88 1.32 10.45
N PHE A 410 -5.67 0.07 10.88
CA PHE A 410 -5.14 -1.03 10.06
C PHE A 410 -3.72 -0.81 9.52
N VAL A 411 -2.98 0.16 10.08
CA VAL A 411 -1.60 0.47 9.75
C VAL A 411 -0.70 0.13 10.93
N VAL A 412 0.34 -0.67 10.69
CA VAL A 412 1.37 -0.99 11.67
C VAL A 412 2.39 0.15 11.72
N SER A 413 2.95 0.51 10.56
CA SER A 413 3.91 1.60 10.41
C SER A 413 3.97 2.06 8.95
N PRO A 414 4.48 3.27 8.69
CA PRO A 414 4.95 3.63 7.36
C PRO A 414 6.14 2.74 6.97
N THR A 415 6.35 2.55 5.68
CA THR A 415 7.50 1.82 5.09
C THR A 415 8.84 2.48 5.39
N GLU A 416 8.84 3.77 5.70
CA GLU A 416 10.04 4.55 6.02
C GLU A 416 9.76 5.54 7.14
N LYS A 417 10.75 5.81 7.99
CA LYS A 417 10.65 6.85 9.01
C LYS A 417 11.08 8.19 8.42
N VAL A 418 10.16 9.14 8.34
CA VAL A 418 10.45 10.50 7.88
C VAL A 418 10.90 11.39 9.05
N SER A 419 12.09 11.96 8.92
CA SER A 419 12.67 12.95 9.85
C SER A 419 12.04 14.34 9.69
N ASP A 420 12.25 15.23 10.65
CA ASP A 420 11.77 16.62 10.56
C ASP A 420 12.40 17.38 9.38
N SER A 421 13.67 17.09 9.06
CA SER A 421 14.37 17.71 7.93
C SER A 421 13.80 17.28 6.59
N GLU A 422 13.56 15.97 6.42
CA GLU A 422 12.94 15.43 5.20
C GLU A 422 11.51 15.94 5.05
N GLN A 423 10.75 15.96 6.14
CA GLN A 423 9.40 16.51 6.12
C GLN A 423 9.40 18.00 5.72
N SER A 424 10.38 18.78 6.16
CA SER A 424 10.47 20.20 5.80
C SER A 424 10.56 20.38 4.28
N ASP A 425 11.42 19.62 3.60
CA ASP A 425 11.50 19.64 2.14
C ASP A 425 10.24 19.05 1.49
N MET A 426 9.67 17.99 2.04
CA MET A 426 8.41 17.43 1.51
C MET A 426 7.27 18.45 1.53
N ASN A 427 7.16 19.21 2.62
CA ASN A 427 6.03 20.08 2.89
C ASN A 427 6.14 21.44 2.19
N VAL A 428 7.33 22.07 2.13
CA VAL A 428 7.57 23.37 1.48
C VAL A 428 8.55 23.18 0.32
N ASN A 429 8.03 23.04 -0.90
CA ASN A 429 8.87 22.94 -2.09
C ASN A 429 8.16 23.52 -3.33
N ASP A 430 8.88 24.32 -4.12
CA ASP A 430 8.35 25.00 -5.30
C ASP A 430 7.93 24.04 -6.42
N ALA A 431 8.52 22.84 -6.44
CA ALA A 431 8.19 21.78 -7.38
C ALA A 431 7.02 20.90 -6.91
N GLY A 432 6.43 21.17 -5.74
CA GLY A 432 5.22 20.50 -5.25
C GLY A 432 5.33 19.98 -3.82
N SER A 433 4.22 20.08 -3.09
CA SER A 433 4.12 19.64 -1.70
C SER A 433 3.60 18.20 -1.58
N ILE A 434 4.20 17.45 -0.65
CA ILE A 434 3.86 16.05 -0.36
C ILE A 434 3.63 15.92 1.14
N ASN A 435 2.50 15.32 1.54
CA ASN A 435 2.10 15.21 2.93
C ASN A 435 2.74 13.97 3.57
N ALA A 436 3.45 14.18 4.68
CA ALA A 436 4.11 13.10 5.40
C ALA A 436 3.12 12.31 6.28
N ILE A 437 3.31 11.00 6.36
CA ILE A 437 2.71 10.11 7.37
C ILE A 437 3.85 9.63 8.26
N ARG A 438 3.74 9.86 9.58
CA ARG A 438 4.85 9.70 10.53
C ARG A 438 4.46 8.88 11.73
N THR A 439 5.40 8.10 12.26
CA THR A 439 5.23 7.40 13.54
C THR A 439 5.77 8.25 14.68
N PHE A 440 4.95 8.42 15.72
CA PHE A 440 5.31 9.12 16.94
C PHE A 440 5.24 8.17 18.14
N THR A 441 6.30 8.17 18.95
CA THR A 441 6.34 7.40 20.20
C THR A 441 5.16 7.78 21.10
N GLY A 442 4.37 6.80 21.52
CA GLY A 442 3.18 7.00 22.37
C GLY A 442 1.91 7.49 21.66
N LYS A 443 1.97 7.91 20.38
CA LYS A 443 0.80 8.32 19.59
C LYS A 443 0.52 7.43 18.37
N GLY A 444 1.47 6.57 18.01
CA GLY A 444 1.36 5.69 16.84
C GLY A 444 1.58 6.44 15.53
N THR A 445 1.04 5.91 14.43
CA THR A 445 1.18 6.47 13.09
C THR A 445 0.12 7.53 12.83
N LEU A 446 0.55 8.75 12.52
CA LEU A 446 -0.29 9.92 12.29
C LEU A 446 -0.08 10.49 10.89
N VAL A 447 -1.16 10.94 10.27
CA VAL A 447 -1.10 11.83 9.10
C VAL A 447 -0.59 13.20 9.56
N TRP A 448 0.44 13.72 8.91
CA TRP A 448 1.21 14.87 9.40
C TRP A 448 1.42 15.97 8.34
N GLY A 449 0.44 16.11 7.43
CA GLY A 449 0.36 17.17 6.43
C GLY A 449 -1.06 17.29 5.88
N ALA A 450 -1.43 18.48 5.39
CA ALA A 450 -2.75 18.76 4.80
C ALA A 450 -2.68 19.77 3.62
N ARG A 451 -1.59 19.73 2.85
CA ARG A 451 -1.33 20.60 1.71
C ARG A 451 -1.71 19.96 0.38
N THR A 452 -2.16 20.80 -0.55
CA THR A 452 -2.40 20.43 -1.95
C THR A 452 -1.06 20.31 -2.70
N LEU A 453 -1.05 19.72 -3.91
CA LEU A 453 0.19 19.63 -4.70
C LEU A 453 0.76 21.02 -5.02
N ASN A 454 -0.10 21.97 -5.39
CA ASN A 454 0.27 23.37 -5.58
C ASN A 454 0.05 24.20 -4.30
N ALA A 455 0.96 24.02 -3.35
CA ALA A 455 0.94 24.71 -2.06
C ALA A 455 2.10 25.72 -1.88
N LYS A 456 2.55 26.34 -2.98
CA LYS A 456 3.50 27.47 -2.94
C LYS A 456 3.00 28.55 -1.99
N GLU A 457 3.89 29.15 -1.20
CA GLU A 457 3.49 30.17 -0.22
C GLU A 457 2.86 31.41 -0.87
N LYS A 458 3.40 31.78 -2.04
CA LYS A 458 2.96 32.93 -2.81
C LYS A 458 2.52 32.53 -4.22
N THR A 459 1.48 33.19 -4.72
CA THR A 459 1.07 33.13 -6.12
C THR A 459 2.05 33.90 -7.01
N GLU A 460 1.88 33.79 -8.33
CA GLU A 460 2.67 34.57 -9.31
C GLU A 460 2.54 36.09 -9.08
N ASP A 461 1.38 36.53 -8.59
CA ASP A 461 1.09 37.92 -8.22
C ASP A 461 1.62 38.32 -6.82
N HIS A 462 2.48 37.50 -6.22
CA HIS A 462 3.05 37.68 -4.87
C HIS A 462 2.02 37.77 -3.74
N GLN A 463 0.80 37.27 -3.94
CA GLN A 463 -0.22 37.16 -2.90
C GLN A 463 -0.13 35.82 -2.18
N GLU A 464 -0.64 35.76 -0.95
CA GLU A 464 -0.70 34.49 -0.20
C GLU A 464 -1.57 33.48 -0.93
N ASN A 465 -1.05 32.27 -1.15
CA ASN A 465 -1.83 31.19 -1.75
C ASN A 465 -2.83 30.62 -0.74
N ILE A 466 -4.10 31.02 -0.88
CA ILE A 466 -5.20 30.54 -0.04
C ILE A 466 -5.57 29.08 -0.31
N TRP A 467 -5.26 28.56 -1.51
CA TRP A 467 -5.61 27.21 -1.97
C TRP A 467 -4.55 26.16 -1.63
N ARG A 468 -3.55 26.53 -0.83
CA ARG A 468 -2.47 25.64 -0.39
C ARG A 468 -2.96 24.49 0.50
N TYR A 469 -4.16 24.59 1.06
CA TYR A 469 -4.69 23.65 2.03
C TYR A 469 -5.86 22.84 1.48
N ILE A 470 -5.81 21.54 1.74
CA ILE A 470 -6.82 20.56 1.30
C ILE A 470 -8.20 20.91 1.84
N ASN A 471 -8.29 21.17 3.15
CA ASN A 471 -9.57 21.51 3.80
C ASN A 471 -10.14 22.84 3.30
N VAL A 472 -9.29 23.81 2.96
CA VAL A 472 -9.75 25.12 2.46
C VAL A 472 -10.33 24.98 1.06
N ARG A 473 -9.63 24.29 0.16
CA ARG A 473 -10.13 23.99 -1.20
C ARG A 473 -11.45 23.21 -1.15
N ARG A 474 -11.46 22.05 -0.49
CA ARG A 474 -12.63 21.16 -0.41
C ARG A 474 -13.84 21.83 0.25
N TYR A 475 -13.61 22.62 1.30
CA TYR A 475 -14.71 23.31 1.99
C TYR A 475 -15.32 24.43 1.14
N TYR A 476 -14.48 25.19 0.41
CA TYR A 476 -14.97 26.18 -0.53
C TYR A 476 -15.80 25.53 -1.65
N ASP A 477 -15.30 24.44 -2.25
CA ASP A 477 -16.01 23.68 -3.30
C ASP A 477 -17.38 23.20 -2.82
N MET A 478 -17.44 22.70 -1.59
CA MET A 478 -18.69 22.29 -0.96
C MET A 478 -19.68 23.45 -0.79
N ILE A 479 -19.22 24.60 -0.27
CA ILE A 479 -20.09 25.77 -0.06
C ILE A 479 -20.62 26.28 -1.41
N GLU A 480 -19.74 26.43 -2.40
CA GLU A 480 -20.10 26.90 -3.74
C GLU A 480 -21.16 25.98 -4.35
N LEU A 481 -20.91 24.67 -4.34
CA LEU A 481 -21.85 23.70 -4.90
C LEU A 481 -23.17 23.67 -4.13
N SER A 482 -23.14 23.72 -2.80
CA SER A 482 -24.35 23.70 -1.96
C SER A 482 -25.23 24.91 -2.26
N ILE A 483 -24.66 26.11 -2.35
CA ILE A 483 -25.37 27.34 -2.70
C ILE A 483 -25.89 27.27 -4.14
N ARG A 484 -25.08 26.79 -5.09
CA ARG A 484 -25.48 26.65 -6.50
C ARG A 484 -26.67 25.71 -6.66
N LYS A 485 -26.62 24.51 -6.05
CA LYS A 485 -27.73 23.55 -6.06
C LYS A 485 -28.96 24.15 -5.38
N ALA A 486 -28.82 24.80 -4.22
CA ALA A 486 -29.95 25.42 -3.53
C ALA A 486 -30.63 26.55 -4.32
N LEU A 487 -29.87 27.34 -5.10
CA LEU A 487 -30.43 28.36 -5.98
C LEU A 487 -31.15 27.74 -7.20
N ALA A 488 -30.61 26.66 -7.76
CA ALA A 488 -31.25 25.92 -8.85
C ALA A 488 -32.53 25.20 -8.40
N ASP A 489 -32.44 24.41 -7.32
CA ASP A 489 -33.51 23.53 -6.82
C ASP A 489 -34.54 24.26 -5.96
N GLY A 490 -34.11 25.32 -5.25
CA GLY A 490 -34.95 26.17 -4.39
C GLY A 490 -36.00 27.01 -5.16
N LYS A 491 -36.22 26.65 -6.43
CA LYS A 491 -37.21 27.23 -7.33
C LYS A 491 -37.00 28.72 -7.55
N PHE A 492 -35.75 29.22 -7.52
CA PHE A 492 -35.45 30.61 -7.90
C PHE A 492 -35.33 30.77 -9.41
N ILE A 493 -34.96 29.70 -10.12
CA ILE A 493 -35.02 29.66 -11.57
C ILE A 493 -36.48 29.83 -12.04
N ASN A 494 -36.69 30.63 -13.08
CA ASN A 494 -38.01 31.00 -13.63
C ASN A 494 -38.95 31.75 -12.66
N GLN A 495 -38.45 32.28 -11.54
CA GLN A 495 -39.23 33.22 -10.71
C GLN A 495 -39.20 34.63 -11.28
N PRO A 496 -40.17 35.49 -10.89
CA PRO A 496 -40.10 36.92 -11.19
C PRO A 496 -38.77 37.52 -10.69
N ASN A 497 -38.02 38.19 -11.57
CA ASN A 497 -36.77 38.87 -11.24
C ASN A 497 -37.04 40.22 -10.55
N ILE A 498 -37.49 40.17 -9.29
CA ILE A 498 -37.92 41.33 -8.49
C ILE A 498 -37.24 41.33 -7.12
N PRO A 499 -37.18 42.49 -6.42
CA PRO A 499 -36.55 42.62 -5.10
C PRO A 499 -36.99 41.58 -4.07
N TYR A 500 -38.25 41.15 -4.12
CA TYR A 500 -38.76 40.11 -3.22
C TYR A 500 -38.06 38.74 -3.42
N THR A 501 -37.81 38.34 -4.67
CA THR A 501 -37.10 37.10 -4.99
C THR A 501 -35.64 37.19 -4.55
N TRP A 502 -35.01 38.34 -4.76
CA TRP A 502 -33.61 38.60 -4.35
C TRP A 502 -33.45 38.53 -2.85
N LEU A 503 -34.37 39.15 -2.09
CA LEU A 503 -34.36 39.10 -0.63
C LEU A 503 -34.51 37.66 -0.14
N ARG A 504 -35.40 36.86 -0.73
CA ARG A 504 -35.55 35.45 -0.38
C ARG A 504 -34.29 34.63 -0.63
N ALA A 505 -33.63 34.84 -1.78
CA ALA A 505 -32.38 34.17 -2.11
C ALA A 505 -31.27 34.59 -1.13
N LYS A 506 -31.15 35.89 -0.86
CA LYS A 506 -30.21 36.45 0.11
C LYS A 506 -30.41 35.84 1.50
N THR A 507 -31.62 35.89 2.05
CA THR A 507 -31.91 35.35 3.39
C THR A 507 -31.63 33.85 3.48
N MET A 508 -31.92 33.08 2.43
CA MET A 508 -31.60 31.65 2.40
C MET A 508 -30.09 31.40 2.51
N ILE A 509 -29.28 32.14 1.74
CA ILE A 509 -27.82 31.98 1.74
C ILE A 509 -27.23 32.49 3.07
N GLU A 510 -27.68 33.64 3.58
CA GLU A 510 -27.22 34.19 4.86
C GLU A 510 -27.52 33.24 6.02
N ASN A 511 -28.70 32.63 6.07
CA ASN A 511 -29.04 31.65 7.12
C ASN A 511 -28.10 30.44 7.07
N PHE A 512 -27.77 29.95 5.88
CA PHE A 512 -26.85 28.84 5.70
C PHE A 512 -25.42 29.20 6.16
N LEU A 513 -24.89 30.32 5.69
CA LEU A 513 -23.54 30.76 6.06
C LEU A 513 -23.43 31.13 7.55
N ASN A 514 -24.51 31.64 8.14
CA ASN A 514 -24.57 31.87 9.58
C ASN A 514 -24.46 30.55 10.37
N GLN A 515 -25.13 29.49 9.92
CA GLN A 515 -24.99 28.18 10.54
C GLN A 515 -23.54 27.66 10.40
N GLN A 516 -22.95 27.79 9.21
CA GLN A 516 -21.54 27.42 8.98
C GLN A 516 -20.56 28.20 9.87
N TRP A 517 -20.83 29.47 10.14
CA TRP A 517 -20.06 30.28 11.07
C TRP A 517 -20.23 29.85 12.53
N ILE A 518 -21.46 29.58 12.97
CA ILE A 518 -21.76 29.06 14.32
C ILE A 518 -21.04 27.72 14.56
N ASP A 519 -20.99 26.86 13.54
CA ASP A 519 -20.30 25.56 13.60
C ASP A 519 -18.76 25.70 13.52
N GLY A 520 -18.25 26.92 13.35
CA GLY A 520 -16.82 27.24 13.34
C GLY A 520 -16.11 26.95 12.01
N GLY A 521 -16.86 26.78 10.92
CA GLY A 521 -16.30 26.59 9.58
C GLY A 521 -15.82 27.88 8.91
N LEU A 522 -16.43 29.02 9.28
CA LEU A 522 -16.04 30.35 8.81
C LEU A 522 -15.27 31.12 9.89
N ALA A 523 -14.28 31.89 9.48
CA ALA A 523 -13.45 32.71 10.36
C ALA A 523 -14.09 34.09 10.58
N GLY A 524 -14.05 34.61 11.81
CA GLY A 524 -14.58 35.94 12.14
C GLY A 524 -15.21 35.95 13.52
N SER A 525 -15.08 37.06 14.24
CA SER A 525 -15.68 37.21 15.58
C SER A 525 -17.17 37.58 15.49
N THR A 526 -17.60 38.13 14.36
CA THR A 526 -19.01 38.43 14.05
C THR A 526 -19.40 37.86 12.68
N PRO A 527 -20.71 37.66 12.41
CA PRO A 527 -21.18 37.18 11.11
C PRO A 527 -20.71 38.05 9.93
N GLU A 528 -20.64 39.38 10.12
CA GLU A 528 -20.26 40.35 9.09
C GLU A 528 -18.77 40.27 8.72
N GLU A 529 -17.92 39.80 9.63
CA GLU A 529 -16.52 39.48 9.34
C GLU A 529 -16.39 38.13 8.61
N ALA A 530 -17.32 37.21 8.87
CA ALA A 530 -17.28 35.83 8.37
C ALA A 530 -17.83 35.69 6.95
N TYR A 531 -18.92 36.39 6.62
CA TYR A 531 -19.52 36.34 5.30
C TYR A 531 -20.27 37.63 4.92
N ASN A 532 -20.45 37.80 3.62
CA ASN A 532 -21.27 38.87 3.05
C ASN A 532 -22.00 38.38 1.80
N VAL A 533 -23.31 38.64 1.73
CA VAL A 533 -24.17 38.20 0.62
C VAL A 533 -24.87 39.42 0.02
N GLU A 534 -24.67 39.59 -1.29
CA GLU A 534 -25.33 40.60 -2.09
C GLU A 534 -26.13 39.94 -3.21
N VAL A 535 -27.42 40.25 -3.31
CA VAL A 535 -28.29 39.75 -4.38
C VAL A 535 -29.01 40.92 -5.04
N SER A 536 -28.89 41.03 -6.35
CA SER A 536 -29.51 42.10 -7.12
C SER A 536 -29.84 41.67 -8.54
N GLY A 537 -30.85 42.29 -9.15
CA GLY A 537 -31.08 42.17 -10.59
C GLY A 537 -29.97 42.83 -11.40
N ASP A 538 -29.59 42.20 -12.51
CA ASP A 538 -28.63 42.78 -13.44
C ASP A 538 -29.29 43.94 -14.22
N LYS A 539 -28.62 45.11 -14.22
CA LYS A 539 -29.14 46.34 -14.85
C LYS A 539 -29.13 46.25 -16.38
N ASP A 540 -28.19 45.50 -16.95
CA ASP A 540 -28.01 45.35 -18.39
C ASP A 540 -28.73 44.09 -18.92
N LYS A 541 -28.97 43.11 -18.03
CA LYS A 541 -29.66 41.85 -18.34
C LYS A 541 -30.87 41.64 -17.44
N SER A 542 -32.03 42.13 -17.84
CA SER A 542 -33.30 42.08 -17.08
C SER A 542 -33.76 40.67 -16.63
N LYS A 543 -33.22 39.60 -17.21
CA LYS A 543 -33.51 38.19 -16.84
C LYS A 543 -32.47 37.55 -15.91
N THR A 544 -31.42 38.29 -15.54
CA THR A 544 -30.31 37.76 -14.73
C THR A 544 -30.41 38.30 -13.30
N MET A 545 -30.24 37.39 -12.34
CA MET A 545 -30.10 37.69 -10.92
C MET A 545 -28.65 37.46 -10.54
N ASN A 546 -27.95 38.51 -10.12
CA ASN A 546 -26.56 38.44 -9.69
C ASN A 546 -26.51 38.17 -8.19
N VAL A 547 -25.76 37.14 -7.80
CA VAL A 547 -25.52 36.73 -6.42
C VAL A 547 -24.02 36.80 -6.19
N THR A 548 -23.58 37.67 -5.28
CA THR A 548 -22.18 37.76 -4.84
C THR A 548 -22.10 37.25 -3.41
N VAL A 549 -21.27 36.23 -3.20
CA VAL A 549 -21.01 35.65 -1.89
C VAL A 549 -19.53 35.82 -1.58
N LYS A 550 -19.23 36.44 -0.43
CA LYS A 550 -17.87 36.56 0.10
C LYS A 550 -17.84 35.81 1.42
N ILE A 551 -16.80 35.00 1.62
CA ILE A 551 -16.62 34.18 2.84
C ILE A 551 -15.19 34.25 3.32
N ALA A 552 -14.99 34.18 4.64
CA ALA A 552 -13.70 34.05 5.28
C ALA A 552 -13.48 32.59 5.74
N LEU A 553 -12.57 31.88 5.09
CA LEU A 553 -12.29 30.47 5.38
C LEU A 553 -11.31 30.32 6.55
N VAL A 554 -11.54 29.33 7.42
CA VAL A 554 -10.62 28.99 8.50
C VAL A 554 -9.35 28.32 7.97
N ARG A 555 -8.20 28.78 8.45
CA ARG A 555 -6.88 28.22 8.09
C ARG A 555 -6.31 27.41 9.25
N PRO A 556 -5.62 26.28 8.98
CA PRO A 556 -4.96 25.52 10.04
C PRO A 556 -3.72 26.24 10.57
N ALA A 557 -3.48 26.15 11.87
CA ALA A 557 -2.21 26.53 12.47
C ALA A 557 -1.20 25.40 12.28
N GLU A 558 -0.25 25.55 11.35
CA GLU A 558 0.77 24.53 11.07
C GLU A 558 1.99 24.61 11.99
N PHE A 559 2.32 25.80 12.50
CA PHE A 559 3.52 26.05 13.28
C PHE A 559 3.18 26.69 14.62
N ILE A 560 3.79 26.18 15.69
CA ILE A 560 3.71 26.77 17.03
C ILE A 560 5.14 27.13 17.45
N VAL A 561 5.41 28.42 17.64
CA VAL A 561 6.71 28.91 18.09
C VAL A 561 6.63 29.21 19.58
N LEU A 562 7.35 28.43 20.40
CA LEU A 562 7.47 28.66 21.83
C LEU A 562 8.70 29.53 22.11
N ASN A 563 8.48 30.80 22.44
CA ASN A 563 9.54 31.72 22.84
C ASN A 563 9.67 31.70 24.36
N PHE A 564 10.71 31.03 24.87
CA PHE A 564 11.02 31.03 26.30
C PHE A 564 11.92 32.22 26.64
N SER A 565 11.47 33.06 27.57
CA SER A 565 12.32 34.06 28.22
C SER A 565 12.44 33.72 29.70
N HIS A 566 13.67 33.71 30.21
CA HIS A 566 13.94 33.56 31.64
C HIS A 566 13.88 34.92 32.38
N LYS A 567 13.68 36.02 31.64
CA LYS A 567 13.41 37.35 32.18
C LYS A 567 11.97 37.73 31.83
N LEU A 568 11.20 38.09 32.85
CA LEU A 568 9.82 38.58 32.71
C LEU A 568 9.75 39.86 31.89
#